data_AF-A0AAX2KKL3-F1
#
_entry.id   AF-A0AAX2KKL3-F1
#
_cell.length_a   1.000
_cell.length_b   1.000
_cell.length_c   1.000
_cell.angle_alpha   90.00
_cell.angle_beta   90.00
_cell.angle_gamma   90.00
#
_symmetry.space_group_name_H-M   'P 1'
#
loop_
_entity.id
_entity.type
_entity.pdbx_description
1 polymer ?
#
loop_
_entity_poly.entity_id
_entity_poly.type
_entity_poly.pdbx_seq_one_letter_code
_entity_poly.pdbx_strand_id
1 'polypeptide(L)'
;MRFALGQTGSRVANDKAVGWNWNSGVYNANIGGASTLILHFNMNAGSCPAVQFRVNYKNGGIFYRSARDGYGFEADWSEFYTTTRKPSAGDVGAYTQAECNSRFITGIRLGGLSSVQTWNGPGWSDRSGYVVTGSVNGNRDELIDTTQARPIQYCINGTWYNAGSI
;
A
#
# COMPACT_ATOMS: atom_id res chain seq x y z
N MET A 1 -0.65 22.63 36.31
CA MET A 1 -2.09 22.27 36.33
C MET A 1 -2.21 20.77 36.52
N ARG A 2 -3.19 20.31 37.30
CA ARG A 2 -3.59 18.89 37.35
C ARG A 2 -4.74 18.69 36.36
N PHE A 3 -4.75 17.59 35.62
CA PHE A 3 -5.90 17.21 34.81
C PHE A 3 -7.06 16.87 35.76
N ALA A 4 -8.16 17.62 35.68
CA ALA A 4 -9.36 17.35 36.44
C ALA A 4 -10.17 16.22 35.77
N LEU A 5 -10.90 15.44 36.57
CA LEU A 5 -11.86 14.46 36.06
C LEU A 5 -13.08 15.18 35.47
N GLY A 6 -13.48 14.81 34.25
CA GLY A 6 -14.72 15.27 33.61
C GLY A 6 -14.51 16.06 32.32
N GLN A 7 -15.61 16.40 31.66
CA GLN A 7 -15.60 17.26 30.48
C GLN A 7 -15.54 18.75 30.85
N THR A 8 -14.96 19.56 29.99
CA THR A 8 -14.94 21.02 30.06
C THR A 8 -16.24 21.56 29.47
N GLY A 9 -17.04 22.22 30.33
CA GLY A 9 -18.33 22.78 29.94
C GLY A 9 -19.38 21.73 29.54
N SER A 10 -20.40 22.18 28.80
CA SER A 10 -21.42 21.30 28.23
C SER A 10 -20.96 20.65 26.93
N ARG A 11 -21.64 19.58 26.51
CA ARG A 11 -21.40 18.92 25.22
C ARG A 11 -21.54 19.94 24.08
N VAL A 12 -20.55 19.97 23.18
CA VAL A 12 -20.55 20.87 22.01
C VAL A 12 -21.30 20.27 20.82
N ALA A 13 -21.81 21.14 19.95
CA ALA A 13 -22.75 20.78 18.88
C ALA A 13 -22.17 19.85 17.80
N ASN A 14 -20.88 19.99 17.49
CA ASN A 14 -20.15 19.15 16.53
C ASN A 14 -18.65 19.07 16.87
N ASP A 15 -17.90 18.22 16.16
CA ASP A 15 -16.47 18.03 16.36
C ASP A 15 -15.58 19.20 15.91
N LYS A 16 -16.15 20.19 15.21
CA LYS A 16 -15.46 21.43 14.85
C LYS A 16 -15.78 22.60 15.79
N ALA A 17 -16.69 22.42 16.75
CA ALA A 17 -17.21 23.51 17.59
C ALA A 17 -16.26 24.00 18.69
N VAL A 18 -15.27 23.19 19.10
CA VAL A 18 -14.25 23.63 20.08
C VAL A 18 -13.29 24.60 19.38
N GLY A 19 -13.37 25.89 19.73
CA GLY A 19 -12.53 26.93 19.16
C GLY A 19 -11.06 26.80 19.56
N TRP A 20 -10.14 27.19 18.66
CA TRP A 20 -8.70 27.12 18.90
C TRP A 20 -8.24 27.97 20.09
N ASN A 21 -8.94 29.08 20.34
CA ASN A 21 -8.66 30.05 21.39
C ASN A 21 -9.41 29.74 22.71
N TRP A 22 -10.11 28.61 22.81
CA TRP A 22 -10.79 28.21 24.04
C TRP A 22 -9.78 27.73 25.10
N ASN A 23 -10.22 27.70 26.36
CA ASN A 23 -9.41 27.16 27.46
C ASN A 23 -9.02 25.70 27.20
N SER A 24 -7.80 25.33 27.58
CA SER A 24 -7.37 23.93 27.55
C SER A 24 -8.35 23.03 28.32
N GLY A 25 -8.63 21.84 27.81
CA GLY A 25 -9.65 20.99 28.41
C GLY A 25 -9.97 19.71 27.63
N VAL A 26 -10.95 18.97 28.16
CA VAL A 26 -11.49 17.74 27.55
C VAL A 26 -12.92 18.02 27.14
N TYR A 27 -13.20 18.09 25.85
CA TYR A 27 -14.51 18.44 25.33
C TYR A 27 -15.24 17.20 24.81
N ASN A 28 -16.55 17.14 25.05
CA ASN A 28 -17.43 16.11 24.50
C ASN A 28 -18.16 16.70 23.29
N ALA A 29 -17.92 16.18 22.09
CA ALA A 29 -18.52 16.68 20.85
C ALA A 29 -19.52 15.69 20.27
N ASN A 30 -20.69 16.17 19.86
CA ASN A 30 -21.66 15.37 19.11
C ASN A 30 -21.18 15.12 17.68
N ILE A 31 -21.40 13.93 17.12
CA ILE A 31 -21.05 13.60 15.73
C ILE A 31 -22.20 12.96 14.95
N GLY A 32 -23.44 13.12 15.44
CA GLY A 32 -24.63 12.54 14.82
C GLY A 32 -24.81 11.06 15.21
N GLY A 33 -25.60 10.82 16.25
CA GLY A 33 -25.85 9.47 16.79
C GLY A 33 -24.76 8.94 17.74
N ALA A 34 -23.62 9.64 17.86
CA ALA A 34 -22.55 9.32 18.80
C ALA A 34 -21.86 10.59 19.32
N SER A 35 -20.84 10.41 20.16
CA SER A 35 -19.91 11.48 20.54
C SER A 35 -18.46 11.07 20.40
N THR A 36 -17.60 12.08 20.34
CA THR A 36 -16.14 11.95 20.36
C THR A 36 -15.57 12.79 21.49
N LEU A 37 -14.43 12.34 22.02
CA LEU A 37 -13.63 13.12 22.96
C LEU A 37 -12.69 14.03 22.16
N ILE A 38 -12.59 15.30 22.54
CA ILE A 38 -11.60 16.25 22.00
C ILE A 38 -10.70 16.69 23.15
N LEU A 39 -9.42 16.35 23.10
CA LEU A 39 -8.40 16.96 23.93
C LEU A 39 -7.98 18.26 23.26
N HIS A 40 -8.14 19.39 23.94
CA HIS A 40 -7.73 20.69 23.44
C HIS A 40 -6.65 21.25 24.35
N PHE A 41 -5.47 21.48 23.79
CA PHE A 41 -4.37 22.14 24.47
C PHE A 41 -4.16 23.49 23.81
N ASN A 42 -4.31 24.55 24.59
CA ASN A 42 -4.08 25.93 24.17
C ASN A 42 -3.11 26.58 25.16
N MET A 43 -1.93 26.94 24.67
CA MET A 43 -0.92 27.69 25.42
C MET A 43 -0.95 29.19 25.12
N ASN A 44 -1.81 29.63 24.20
CA ASN A 44 -2.05 31.03 23.85
C ASN A 44 -0.79 31.83 23.51
N ALA A 45 0.21 31.17 22.91
CA ALA A 45 1.50 31.75 22.58
C ALA A 45 2.17 30.96 21.44
N GLY A 46 3.09 31.61 20.72
CA GLY A 46 3.86 31.01 19.64
C GLY A 46 3.06 30.73 18.37
N SER A 47 3.75 30.23 17.33
CA SER A 47 3.14 29.99 16.02
C SER A 47 2.22 28.78 15.96
N CYS A 48 2.27 27.90 16.97
CA CYS A 48 1.32 26.81 17.16
C CYS A 48 0.69 26.95 18.55
N PRO A 49 -0.25 27.89 18.75
CA PRO A 49 -0.76 28.20 20.09
C PRO A 49 -1.71 27.13 20.62
N ALA A 50 -2.29 26.31 19.74
CA ALA A 50 -3.21 25.26 20.13
C ALA A 50 -3.12 24.01 19.25
N VAL A 51 -3.38 22.86 19.85
CA VAL A 51 -3.56 21.57 19.19
C VAL A 51 -4.80 20.88 19.73
N GLN A 52 -5.53 20.22 18.85
CA GLN A 52 -6.61 19.33 19.23
C GLN A 52 -6.31 17.90 18.83
N PHE A 53 -6.71 16.96 19.68
CA PHE A 53 -6.82 15.54 19.36
C PHE A 53 -8.28 15.11 19.45
N ARG A 54 -8.85 14.58 18.37
CA ARG A 54 -10.19 13.97 18.35
C ARG A 54 -10.05 12.45 18.45
N VAL A 55 -10.62 11.86 19.49
CA VAL A 55 -10.56 10.42 19.77
C VAL A 55 -11.96 9.82 19.72
N ASN A 56 -12.19 8.96 18.74
CA ASN A 56 -13.45 8.26 18.56
C ASN A 56 -13.56 7.04 19.50
N TYR A 57 -14.78 6.72 19.92
CA TYR A 57 -15.08 5.54 20.73
C TYR A 57 -14.62 4.23 20.05
N LYS A 58 -14.35 3.18 20.85
CA LYS A 58 -13.93 1.84 20.37
C LYS A 58 -12.71 1.87 19.44
N ASN A 59 -11.74 2.76 19.68
CA ASN A 59 -10.56 2.93 18.83
C ASN A 59 -10.94 3.28 17.36
N GLY A 60 -12.06 3.99 17.15
CA GLY A 60 -12.58 4.38 15.84
C GLY A 60 -11.80 5.48 15.12
N GLY A 61 -10.55 5.74 15.52
CA GLY A 61 -9.66 6.76 14.97
C GLY A 61 -9.20 7.78 15.99
N ILE A 62 -7.96 8.23 15.83
CA ILE A 62 -7.36 9.36 16.52
C ILE A 62 -6.98 10.36 15.44
N PHE A 63 -7.40 11.61 15.60
CA PHE A 63 -7.13 12.67 14.63
C PHE A 63 -6.51 13.85 15.33
N TYR A 64 -5.73 14.66 14.62
CA TYR A 64 -5.24 15.94 15.13
C TYR A 64 -5.47 17.07 14.14
N ARG A 65 -5.43 18.29 14.68
CA ARG A 65 -5.26 19.53 13.93
C ARG A 65 -4.58 20.54 14.83
N SER A 66 -3.82 21.46 14.25
CA SER A 66 -3.13 22.52 14.98
C SER A 66 -3.57 23.89 14.48
N ALA A 67 -3.56 24.86 15.38
CA ALA A 67 -3.78 26.25 15.05
C ALA A 67 -2.47 26.91 14.59
N ARG A 68 -2.57 27.94 13.75
CA ARG A 68 -1.43 28.79 13.37
C ARG A 68 -1.61 30.22 13.88
N ASP A 69 -0.60 30.73 14.56
CA ASP A 69 -0.51 32.12 15.04
C ASP A 69 -1.86 32.63 15.61
N GLY A 70 -2.36 33.78 15.14
CA GLY A 70 -3.69 34.31 15.48
C GLY A 70 -4.82 33.86 14.54
N TYR A 71 -4.55 32.97 13.58
CA TYR A 71 -5.50 32.61 12.52
C TYR A 71 -6.40 31.42 12.90
N GLY A 72 -5.94 30.54 13.79
CA GLY A 72 -6.68 29.35 14.20
C GLY A 72 -6.39 28.12 13.35
N PHE A 73 -7.35 27.20 13.27
CA PHE A 73 -7.18 25.94 12.52
C PHE A 73 -7.26 26.20 11.02
N GLU A 74 -6.12 26.10 10.32
CA GLU A 74 -6.06 26.27 8.85
C GLU A 74 -6.25 24.97 8.09
N ALA A 75 -5.93 23.84 8.75
CA ALA A 75 -6.15 22.51 8.23
C ALA A 75 -7.30 21.82 9.00
N ASP A 76 -8.03 20.98 8.27
CA ASP A 76 -8.99 20.06 8.86
C ASP A 76 -8.29 18.91 9.60
N TRP A 77 -9.09 18.02 10.20
CA TRP A 77 -8.58 16.85 10.92
C TRP A 77 -7.70 15.95 10.05
N SER A 78 -6.51 15.63 10.54
CA SER A 78 -5.63 14.59 9.99
C SER A 78 -5.66 13.35 10.89
N GLU A 79 -5.79 12.17 10.31
CA GLU A 79 -5.82 10.90 11.06
C GLU A 79 -4.41 10.41 11.42
N PHE A 80 -4.26 9.81 12.60
CA PHE A 80 -3.14 8.94 12.93
C PHE A 80 -3.46 7.52 12.50
N TYR A 81 -2.61 6.95 11.65
CA TYR A 81 -2.70 5.55 11.31
C TYR A 81 -2.18 4.64 12.44
N THR A 82 -2.87 3.53 12.66
CA THR A 82 -2.54 2.54 13.67
C THR A 82 -2.60 1.13 13.08
N THR A 83 -2.20 0.11 13.85
CA THR A 83 -2.30 -1.29 13.40
C THR A 83 -3.74 -1.74 13.15
N THR A 84 -4.73 -1.13 13.80
CA THR A 84 -6.16 -1.38 13.58
C THR A 84 -6.80 -0.44 12.56
N ARG A 85 -6.07 0.60 12.12
CA ARG A 85 -6.49 1.60 11.13
C ARG A 85 -5.31 1.96 10.25
N LYS A 86 -4.90 1.01 9.41
CA LYS A 86 -3.75 1.16 8.52
C LYS A 86 -4.10 2.10 7.36
N PRO A 87 -3.12 2.79 6.77
CA PRO A 87 -3.35 3.49 5.52
C PRO A 87 -3.72 2.49 4.42
N SER A 88 -4.53 2.94 3.47
CA SER A 88 -4.71 2.31 2.17
C SER A 88 -3.50 2.59 1.26
N ALA A 89 -3.39 1.86 0.16
CA ALA A 89 -2.34 2.12 -0.84
C ALA A 89 -2.43 3.54 -1.40
N GLY A 90 -3.66 4.05 -1.61
CA GLY A 90 -3.91 5.41 -2.08
C GLY A 90 -3.43 6.47 -1.09
N ASP A 91 -3.57 6.23 0.21
CA ASP A 91 -3.13 7.17 1.25
C ASP A 91 -1.62 7.42 1.25
N VAL A 92 -0.84 6.47 0.73
CA VAL A 92 0.64 6.52 0.71
C VAL A 92 1.23 6.56 -0.71
N GLY A 93 0.40 6.70 -1.74
CA GLY A 93 0.87 6.69 -3.14
C GLY A 93 1.46 5.35 -3.61
N ALA A 94 1.04 4.24 -3.00
CA ALA A 94 1.44 2.90 -3.40
C ALA A 94 0.42 2.26 -4.36
N TYR A 95 0.88 1.27 -5.13
CA TYR A 95 -0.02 0.40 -5.90
C TYR A 95 -0.68 -0.64 -5.00
N THR A 96 -1.95 -0.93 -5.27
CA THR A 96 -2.64 -2.09 -4.71
C THR A 96 -2.08 -3.39 -5.27
N GLN A 97 -2.32 -4.50 -4.57
CA GLN A 97 -1.95 -5.83 -5.07
C GLN A 97 -2.57 -6.12 -6.45
N ALA A 98 -3.81 -5.68 -6.68
CA ALA A 98 -4.50 -5.87 -7.96
C ALA A 98 -3.84 -5.09 -9.11
N GLU A 99 -3.38 -3.87 -8.84
CA GLU A 99 -2.61 -3.07 -9.82
C GLU A 99 -1.27 -3.72 -10.12
N CYS A 100 -0.54 -4.17 -9.08
CA CYS A 100 0.73 -4.87 -9.29
C CYS A 100 0.54 -6.14 -10.13
N ASN A 101 -0.48 -6.96 -9.80
CA ASN A 101 -0.75 -8.20 -10.50
C ASN A 101 -1.09 -7.98 -11.98
N SER A 102 -1.76 -6.88 -12.32
CA SER A 102 -2.15 -6.58 -13.71
C SER A 102 -1.06 -5.88 -14.52
N ARG A 103 -0.11 -5.18 -13.88
CA ARG A 103 0.90 -4.37 -14.56
C ARG A 103 2.27 -5.04 -14.68
N PHE A 104 2.63 -5.88 -13.73
CA PHE A 104 4.00 -6.37 -13.60
C PHE A 104 4.10 -7.88 -13.78
N ILE A 105 5.27 -8.33 -14.24
CA ILE A 105 5.63 -9.73 -14.25
C ILE A 105 5.86 -10.18 -12.80
N THR A 106 5.15 -11.20 -12.36
CA THR A 106 5.24 -11.75 -10.99
C THR A 106 6.00 -13.07 -10.92
N GLY A 107 6.39 -13.62 -12.06
CA GLY A 107 7.19 -14.85 -12.14
C GLY A 107 7.74 -15.09 -13.54
N ILE A 108 8.88 -15.79 -13.61
CA ILE A 108 9.53 -16.21 -14.85
C ILE A 108 9.90 -17.69 -14.71
N ARG A 109 9.72 -18.48 -15.78
CA ARG A 109 10.11 -19.90 -15.81
C ARG A 109 10.47 -20.37 -17.23
N LEU A 110 11.10 -21.53 -17.31
CA LEU A 110 11.17 -22.31 -18.54
C LEU A 110 9.96 -23.25 -18.62
N GLY A 111 9.28 -23.26 -19.76
CA GLY A 111 8.12 -24.11 -20.00
C GLY A 111 8.48 -25.56 -20.36
N GLY A 112 7.54 -26.21 -21.04
CA GLY A 112 7.68 -27.60 -21.46
C GLY A 112 8.89 -27.84 -22.36
N LEU A 113 9.56 -28.97 -22.18
CA LEU A 113 10.67 -29.42 -23.02
C LEU A 113 10.18 -29.70 -24.44
N SER A 114 10.91 -29.21 -25.42
CA SER A 114 10.82 -29.63 -26.83
C SER A 114 12.15 -30.24 -27.23
N SER A 115 12.11 -31.33 -27.99
CA SER A 115 13.29 -32.07 -28.43
C SER A 115 13.20 -32.31 -29.93
N VAL A 116 14.29 -32.11 -30.65
CA VAL A 116 14.38 -32.36 -32.09
C VAL A 116 15.69 -33.09 -32.39
N GLN A 117 15.62 -34.11 -33.25
CA GLN A 117 16.79 -34.83 -33.73
C GLN A 117 17.68 -33.91 -34.59
N THR A 118 18.96 -33.90 -34.28
CA THR A 118 19.99 -33.06 -34.91
C THR A 118 20.86 -33.88 -35.86
N TRP A 119 21.32 -35.06 -35.44
CA TRP A 119 22.08 -35.96 -36.32
C TRP A 119 21.15 -36.63 -37.34
N ASN A 120 21.43 -36.43 -38.63
CA ASN A 120 20.56 -36.87 -39.74
C ASN A 120 19.08 -36.44 -39.57
N GLY A 121 18.83 -35.38 -38.81
CA GLY A 121 17.50 -34.84 -38.53
C GLY A 121 17.37 -33.39 -38.98
N PRO A 122 16.20 -32.78 -38.81
CA PRO A 122 15.97 -31.40 -39.23
C PRO A 122 16.76 -30.37 -38.41
N GLY A 123 17.28 -30.75 -37.24
CA GLY A 123 17.92 -29.83 -36.31
C GLY A 123 16.94 -28.82 -35.71
N TRP A 124 17.42 -28.01 -34.77
CA TRP A 124 16.62 -26.92 -34.21
C TRP A 124 16.75 -25.67 -35.08
N SER A 125 15.61 -25.09 -35.47
CA SER A 125 15.55 -23.76 -36.08
C SER A 125 14.92 -22.77 -35.10
N ASP A 126 15.24 -21.50 -35.27
CA ASP A 126 14.74 -20.44 -34.40
C ASP A 126 13.21 -20.48 -34.32
N ARG A 127 12.73 -20.44 -33.07
CA ARG A 127 11.31 -20.41 -32.74
C ARG A 127 11.11 -19.33 -31.70
N SER A 128 10.22 -18.38 -32.00
CA SER A 128 9.93 -17.25 -31.10
C SER A 128 9.68 -17.71 -29.66
N GLY A 129 10.40 -17.10 -28.71
CA GLY A 129 10.28 -17.36 -27.29
C GLY A 129 11.01 -18.60 -26.78
N TYR A 130 11.63 -19.42 -27.65
CA TYR A 130 12.36 -20.61 -27.23
C TYR A 130 13.86 -20.34 -27.07
N VAL A 131 14.45 -20.98 -26.08
CA VAL A 131 15.90 -21.05 -25.90
C VAL A 131 16.34 -22.51 -25.89
N VAL A 132 17.49 -22.79 -26.51
CA VAL A 132 18.12 -24.11 -26.43
C VAL A 132 18.59 -24.34 -24.99
N THR A 133 18.20 -25.46 -24.40
CA THR A 133 18.50 -25.83 -23.02
C THR A 133 19.27 -27.14 -22.90
N GLY A 134 19.56 -27.81 -24.00
CA GLY A 134 20.35 -29.04 -23.97
C GLY A 134 20.82 -29.49 -25.35
N SER A 135 22.01 -30.09 -25.36
CA SER A 135 22.53 -30.89 -26.46
C SER A 135 22.75 -32.29 -25.91
N VAL A 136 22.13 -33.29 -26.54
CA VAL A 136 22.15 -34.67 -26.08
C VAL A 136 22.88 -35.51 -27.12
N ASN A 137 23.91 -36.22 -26.66
CA ASN A 137 24.50 -37.34 -27.36
C ASN A 137 24.19 -38.61 -26.54
N GLY A 138 23.32 -39.46 -27.08
CA GLY A 138 22.88 -40.69 -26.45
C GLY A 138 23.82 -41.87 -26.71
N ASN A 139 24.52 -41.90 -27.85
CA ASN A 139 25.42 -42.99 -28.22
C ASN A 139 26.89 -42.73 -27.78
N ARG A 140 27.19 -41.52 -27.29
CA ARG A 140 28.50 -41.03 -26.81
C ARG A 140 29.62 -41.02 -27.86
N ASP A 141 29.27 -40.83 -29.13
CA ASP A 141 30.23 -40.55 -30.20
C ASP A 141 30.66 -39.06 -30.24
N GLU A 142 31.21 -38.60 -31.37
CA GLU A 142 31.64 -37.21 -31.55
C GLU A 142 30.51 -36.24 -31.95
N LEU A 143 29.27 -36.71 -32.14
CA LEU A 143 28.18 -35.95 -32.77
C LEU A 143 27.01 -35.69 -31.79
N ILE A 144 26.21 -34.66 -32.05
CA ILE A 144 25.01 -34.36 -31.25
C ILE A 144 23.80 -35.03 -31.89
N ASP A 145 23.10 -35.88 -31.14
CA ASP A 145 21.90 -36.58 -31.61
C ASP A 145 20.65 -35.73 -31.54
N THR A 146 20.46 -34.98 -30.44
CA THR A 146 19.21 -34.26 -30.16
C THR A 146 19.49 -32.89 -29.55
N THR A 147 18.85 -31.87 -30.09
CA THR A 147 18.78 -30.54 -29.49
C THR A 147 17.47 -30.40 -28.69
N GLN A 148 17.59 -29.89 -27.48
CA GLN A 148 16.49 -29.62 -26.58
C GLN A 148 16.31 -28.13 -26.37
N ALA A 149 15.07 -27.66 -26.34
CA ALA A 149 14.74 -26.27 -26.10
C ALA A 149 13.48 -26.13 -25.25
N ARG A 150 13.32 -24.99 -24.59
CA ARG A 150 12.15 -24.65 -23.77
C ARG A 150 11.70 -23.22 -24.06
N PRO A 151 10.39 -22.94 -24.03
CA PRO A 151 9.92 -21.57 -24.12
C PRO A 151 10.22 -20.83 -22.80
N ILE A 152 10.69 -19.60 -22.87
CA ILE A 152 10.68 -18.68 -21.75
C ILE A 152 9.22 -18.27 -21.51
N GLN A 153 8.77 -18.38 -20.27
CA GLN A 153 7.42 -17.97 -19.86
C GLN A 153 7.48 -16.93 -18.76
N TYR A 154 6.54 -15.98 -18.79
CA TYR A 154 6.36 -14.97 -17.76
C TYR A 154 4.91 -14.95 -17.26
N CYS A 155 4.72 -14.61 -16.00
CA CYS A 155 3.43 -14.57 -15.34
C CYS A 155 2.94 -13.14 -15.17
N ILE A 156 1.75 -12.83 -15.69
CA ILE A 156 1.03 -11.58 -15.40
C ILE A 156 -0.38 -11.97 -14.94
N ASN A 157 -0.80 -11.40 -13.81
CA ASN A 157 -2.10 -11.66 -13.19
C ASN A 157 -2.42 -13.15 -13.01
N GLY A 158 -1.42 -13.94 -12.57
CA GLY A 158 -1.54 -15.39 -12.38
C GLY A 158 -1.57 -16.22 -13.67
N THR A 159 -1.54 -15.59 -14.84
CA THR A 159 -1.57 -16.26 -16.14
C THR A 159 -0.16 -16.30 -16.74
N TRP A 160 0.24 -17.48 -17.25
CA TRP A 160 1.53 -17.68 -17.88
C TRP A 160 1.45 -17.49 -19.39
N TYR A 161 2.37 -16.67 -19.93
CA TYR A 161 2.50 -16.37 -21.35
C TYR A 161 3.87 -16.83 -21.86
N ASN A 162 3.97 -17.23 -23.14
CA ASN A 162 5.26 -17.44 -23.79
C ASN A 162 5.86 -16.08 -24.20
N ALA A 163 7.17 -15.92 -24.05
CA ALA A 163 7.91 -14.78 -24.56
C ALA A 163 7.86 -14.69 -26.10
N GLY A 164 7.98 -13.46 -26.62
CA GLY A 164 8.26 -13.22 -28.03
C GLY A 164 9.76 -13.05 -28.28
N SER A 165 10.22 -13.38 -29.48
CA SER A 165 11.54 -13.00 -30.00
C SER A 165 11.35 -11.89 -31.05
N ILE A 166 12.29 -10.94 -31.14
CA ILE A 166 12.30 -9.83 -32.12
C ILE A 166 13.45 -10.00 -33.11
#